data_AF-A0A9N8V1K2-F1
#
_entry.id   AF-A0A9N8V1K2-F1
#
_cell.length_a   1.000
_cell.length_b   1.000
_cell.length_c   1.000
_cell.angle_alpha   90.00
_cell.angle_beta   90.00
_cell.angle_gamma   90.00
#
_symmetry.space_group_name_H-M   'P 1'
#
loop_
_entity.id
_entity.type
_entity.pdbx_description
1 polymer ?
#
loop_
_entity_poly.entity_id
_entity_poly.type
_entity_poly.pdbx_seq_one_letter_code
_entity_poly.pdbx_strand_id
1 'polypeptide(L)'
;MEMGMIIIGADAFNPTTVLKLINKERSKQRLRPLTLHGALSKAAQFQVNYCARFNKLTHSNPAGPIGTRLLRFKYTWSTAGENLASGFSVGYKNGYWCADFATLLK
;
A
#
# COMPACT_ATOMS: atom_id res chain seq x y z
N MET A 1 -6.36 -3.47 43.31
CA MET A 1 -7.39 -2.85 42.45
C MET A 1 -6.66 -2.26 41.26
N GLU A 2 -6.89 -2.84 40.08
CA GLU A 2 -6.33 -2.38 38.81
C GLU A 2 -6.85 -0.98 38.45
N MET A 3 -5.98 -0.12 37.92
CA MET A 3 -6.28 0.99 37.01
C MET A 3 -4.99 1.14 36.19
N GLY A 4 -4.88 0.70 34.95
CA GLY A 4 -5.80 0.81 33.83
C GLY A 4 -4.86 1.03 32.64
N MET A 5 -4.60 -0.06 31.92
CA MET A 5 -3.67 -0.16 30.80
C MET A 5 -3.95 0.97 29.78
N ILE A 6 -3.00 1.89 29.62
CA ILE A 6 -3.01 2.85 28.51
C ILE A 6 -2.79 2.01 27.25
N ILE A 7 -3.89 1.67 26.58
CA ILE A 7 -3.86 1.13 25.23
C ILE A 7 -3.39 2.27 24.33
N ILE A 8 -2.09 2.36 24.12
CA ILE A 8 -1.50 3.10 23.00
C ILE A 8 -2.06 2.40 21.75
N GLY A 9 -3.08 3.00 21.14
CA GLY A 9 -3.74 2.44 19.96
C GLY A 9 -2.70 2.17 18.89
N ALA A 10 -2.64 0.93 18.40
CA ALA A 10 -1.81 0.60 17.25
C ALA A 10 -2.17 1.54 16.10
N ASP A 11 -1.26 2.43 15.71
CA ASP A 11 -1.44 3.39 14.62
C ASP A 11 -1.88 2.64 13.37
N ALA A 12 -3.19 2.61 13.09
CA ALA A 12 -3.75 2.04 11.88
C ALA A 12 -3.05 2.66 10.66
N PHE A 13 -2.75 1.85 9.65
CA PHE A 13 -2.13 2.33 8.42
C PHE A 13 -2.94 3.50 7.84
N ASN A 14 -2.28 4.64 7.62
CA ASN A 14 -2.89 5.82 7.04
C ASN A 14 -2.22 6.14 5.69
N PRO A 15 -2.91 5.91 4.55
CA PRO A 15 -2.36 6.18 3.20
C PRO A 15 -1.87 7.62 3.02
N THR A 16 -2.51 8.59 3.70
CA THR A 16 -2.14 10.00 3.64
C THR A 16 -0.81 10.26 4.35
N THR A 17 -0.58 9.63 5.50
CA THR A 17 0.68 9.74 6.23
C THR A 17 1.82 9.18 5.39
N VAL A 18 1.62 8.01 4.76
CA VAL A 18 2.67 7.43 3.92
C VAL A 18 2.91 8.26 2.65
N LEU A 19 1.87 8.79 1.99
CA LEU A 19 2.04 9.71 0.86
C LEU A 19 2.88 10.94 1.25
N LYS A 20 2.63 11.53 2.43
CA LYS A 20 3.41 12.66 2.95
C LYS A 20 4.89 12.31 3.09
N LEU A 21 5.19 11.13 3.65
CA LEU A 21 6.58 10.65 3.78
C LEU A 21 7.24 10.40 2.42
N ILE A 22 6.52 9.76 1.49
CA ILE A 22 7.01 9.54 0.13
C ILE A 22 7.32 10.87 -0.56
N ASN A 23 6.41 11.84 -0.49
CA ASN A 23 6.62 13.14 -1.11
C ASN A 23 7.75 13.95 -0.45
N LYS A 24 7.98 13.76 0.86
CA LYS A 24 9.15 14.30 1.55
C LYS A 24 10.45 13.75 0.96
N GLU A 25 10.54 12.44 0.72
CA GLU A 25 11.72 11.82 0.10
C GLU A 25 11.90 12.24 -1.36
N ARG A 26 10.80 12.32 -2.13
CA ARG A 26 10.82 12.81 -3.52
C ARG A 26 11.33 14.24 -3.63
N SER A 27 10.95 15.11 -2.68
CA SER A 27 11.41 16.50 -2.64
C SER A 27 12.92 16.61 -2.45
N LYS A 28 13.55 15.72 -1.65
CA LYS A 28 15.02 15.70 -1.49
C LYS A 28 15.73 15.44 -2.82
N GLN A 29 15.08 14.68 -3.70
CA GLN A 29 15.57 14.33 -5.03
C GLN A 29 15.05 15.28 -6.13
N ARG A 30 14.39 16.39 -5.78
CA ARG A 30 13.77 17.35 -6.72
C ARG A 30 12.76 16.71 -7.68
N LEU A 31 12.09 15.63 -7.26
CA LEU A 31 11.06 14.96 -8.02
C LEU A 31 9.67 15.56 -7.71
N ARG A 32 8.81 15.60 -8.74
CA ARG A 32 7.41 16.06 -8.60
C ARG A 32 6.65 15.25 -7.55
N PRO A 33 5.79 15.85 -6.72
CA PRO A 33 5.01 15.10 -5.74
C PRO A 33 4.01 14.15 -6.41
N LEU A 34 3.75 13.03 -5.77
CA LEU A 34 2.67 12.09 -6.12
C LEU A 34 1.36 12.50 -5.47
N THR A 35 0.27 11.98 -6.01
CA THR A 35 -1.09 12.14 -5.47
C THR A 35 -1.74 10.77 -5.28
N LEU A 36 -2.68 10.67 -4.34
CA LEU A 36 -3.49 9.46 -4.19
C LEU A 36 -4.55 9.40 -5.30
N HIS A 37 -4.78 8.19 -5.80
CA HIS A 37 -5.83 7.92 -6.77
C HIS A 37 -6.65 6.70 -6.34
N GLY A 38 -7.98 6.85 -6.27
CA GLY A 38 -8.85 5.81 -5.71
C GLY A 38 -8.77 4.46 -6.42
N ALA A 39 -8.58 4.45 -7.75
CA ALA A 39 -8.40 3.19 -8.49
C ALA A 39 -7.09 2.47 -8.12
N LEU A 40 -6.01 3.22 -7.89
CA LEU A 40 -4.73 2.66 -7.49
C LEU A 40 -4.81 2.11 -6.06
N SER A 41 -5.47 2.83 -5.15
CA SER A 41 -5.72 2.35 -3.79
C SER A 41 -6.54 1.06 -3.76
N LYS A 42 -7.53 0.92 -4.65
CA LYS A 42 -8.33 -0.32 -4.80
C LYS A 42 -7.49 -1.47 -5.37
N ALA A 43 -6.65 -1.21 -6.37
CA ALA A 43 -5.72 -2.19 -6.93
C ALA A 43 -4.71 -2.68 -5.88
N ALA A 44 -4.17 -1.74 -5.10
CA ALA A 44 -3.27 -2.01 -4.00
C ALA A 44 -3.91 -2.90 -2.93
N GLN A 45 -5.11 -2.54 -2.48
CA GLN A 45 -5.85 -3.36 -1.52
C GLN A 45 -6.17 -4.75 -2.05
N PHE A 46 -6.48 -4.87 -3.34
CA PHE A 46 -6.70 -6.16 -3.99
C PHE A 46 -5.44 -7.05 -3.93
N GLN A 47 -4.25 -6.48 -4.18
CA GLN A 47 -2.99 -7.22 -4.03
C GLN A 47 -2.70 -7.57 -2.56
N VAL A 48 -2.95 -6.66 -1.62
CA VAL A 48 -2.81 -6.92 -0.17
C VAL A 48 -3.61 -8.14 0.24
N ASN A 49 -4.88 -8.17 -0.13
CA ASN A 49 -5.79 -9.24 0.24
C ASN A 49 -5.31 -10.58 -0.31
N TYR A 50 -4.71 -10.59 -1.51
CA TYR A 50 -4.09 -11.78 -2.08
C TYR A 50 -2.86 -12.21 -1.27
N CYS A 51 -1.91 -11.30 -1.02
CA CYS A 51 -0.71 -11.59 -0.21
C CYS A 51 -1.06 -12.11 1.19
N ALA A 52 -2.07 -11.50 1.83
CA ALA A 52 -2.58 -11.91 3.14
C ALA A 52 -3.23 -13.29 3.10
N ARG A 53 -4.09 -13.57 2.10
CA ARG A 53 -4.74 -14.87 1.93
C ARG A 53 -3.74 -16.01 1.78
N PHE A 54 -2.63 -15.77 1.08
CA PHE A 54 -1.61 -16.79 0.80
C PHE A 54 -0.39 -16.70 1.73
N ASN A 55 -0.44 -15.83 2.75
CA ASN A 55 0.64 -15.67 3.72
C ASN A 55 2.01 -15.43 3.05
N LYS A 56 2.04 -14.67 1.94
CA LYS A 56 3.22 -14.51 1.08
C LYS A 56 3.28 -13.11 0.46
N LEU A 57 4.41 -12.43 0.64
CA LEU A 57 4.72 -11.19 -0.06
C LEU A 57 5.14 -11.51 -1.50
N THR A 58 4.31 -11.16 -2.49
CA THR A 58 4.60 -11.51 -3.90
C THR A 58 3.96 -10.52 -4.86
N HIS A 59 4.62 -10.27 -6.00
CA HIS A 59 4.06 -9.54 -7.14
C HIS A 59 3.18 -10.43 -8.04
N SER A 60 3.31 -11.76 -7.91
CA SER A 60 2.54 -12.74 -8.68
C SER A 60 1.11 -12.82 -8.16
N ASN A 61 0.16 -12.67 -9.06
CA ASN A 61 -1.27 -12.80 -8.77
C ASN A 61 -1.95 -13.48 -9.97
N PRO A 62 -2.85 -14.46 -9.78
CA PRO A 62 -3.62 -15.07 -10.86
C PRO A 62 -4.44 -14.06 -11.68
N ALA A 63 -4.75 -12.89 -11.12
CA ALA A 63 -5.37 -11.78 -11.85
C ALA A 63 -4.43 -11.07 -12.85
N GLY A 64 -3.17 -11.50 -12.93
CA GLY A 64 -2.15 -10.97 -13.82
C GLY A 64 -1.17 -10.01 -13.13
N PRO A 65 -0.18 -9.50 -13.90
CA PRO A 65 0.78 -8.50 -13.43
C PRO A 65 0.06 -7.18 -13.06
N ILE A 66 0.79 -6.27 -12.41
CA ILE A 66 0.25 -4.99 -11.93
C ILE A 66 -0.57 -4.25 -13.00
N GLY A 67 -0.08 -4.20 -14.24
CA GLY A 67 -0.76 -3.54 -15.35
C GLY A 67 -2.16 -4.09 -15.63
N THR A 68 -2.32 -5.42 -15.62
CA THR A 68 -3.63 -6.07 -15.79
C THR A 68 -4.55 -5.78 -14.60
N ARG A 69 -4.00 -5.76 -13.38
CA ARG A 69 -4.75 -5.40 -12.17
C ARG A 69 -5.22 -3.94 -12.23
N LEU A 70 -4.39 -3.01 -12.70
CA LEU A 70 -4.78 -1.60 -12.88
C LEU A 70 -5.92 -1.43 -13.89
N LEU A 71 -5.86 -2.13 -15.03
CA LEU A 71 -6.94 -2.12 -16.02
C LEU A 71 -8.27 -2.64 -15.44
N ARG A 72 -8.23 -3.68 -14.58
CA ARG A 72 -9.41 -4.20 -13.88
C ARG A 72 -10.10 -3.14 -13.01
N PHE A 73 -9.34 -2.20 -12.45
CA PHE A 73 -9.86 -1.06 -11.68
C PHE A 73 -10.09 0.19 -12.53
N LYS A 74 -10.19 0.03 -13.86
CA LYS A 74 -10.44 1.10 -14.84
C LYS A 74 -9.38 2.21 -14.80
N TYR A 75 -8.13 1.85 -14.49
CA TYR A 75 -7.01 2.77 -14.49
C TYR A 75 -6.12 2.55 -15.71
N THR A 76 -6.01 3.55 -16.57
CA THR A 76 -5.09 3.56 -17.72
C THR A 76 -3.70 3.97 -17.26
N TRP A 77 -2.68 3.26 -17.72
CA TRP A 77 -1.28 3.45 -17.29
C TRP A 77 -0.32 3.33 -18.48
N SER A 78 0.86 3.93 -18.35
CA SER A 78 1.98 3.83 -19.30
C SER A 78 3.16 3.09 -18.68
N THR A 79 3.53 3.46 -17.45
CA THR A 79 4.49 2.74 -16.60
C THR A 79 3.91 2.60 -15.21
N ALA A 80 4.18 1.49 -14.53
CA ALA A 80 3.71 1.25 -13.18
C ALA A 80 4.72 0.40 -12.40
N GLY A 81 4.97 0.76 -11.14
CA GLY A 81 5.74 -0.04 -10.19
C GLY A 81 4.94 -0.29 -8.92
N GLU A 82 5.14 -1.45 -8.28
CA GLU A 82 4.50 -1.87 -7.04
C GLU A 82 5.59 -2.08 -5.99
N ASN A 83 5.45 -1.45 -4.82
CA ASN A 83 6.28 -1.72 -3.65
C ASN A 83 5.49 -2.61 -2.68
N LEU A 84 6.13 -3.57 -2.03
CA LEU A 84 5.48 -4.48 -1.08
C LEU A 84 6.28 -4.50 0.22
N ALA A 85 5.59 -4.41 1.37
CA ALA A 85 6.23 -4.50 2.68
C ALA A 85 5.28 -5.11 3.71
N SER A 86 5.79 -6.01 4.56
CA SER A 86 5.07 -6.71 5.65
C SER A 86 5.81 -6.58 6.97
N GLY A 87 5.18 -6.93 8.10
CA GLY A 87 5.84 -6.98 9.42
C GLY A 87 5.73 -5.72 10.28
N PHE A 88 4.80 -4.81 9.97
CA PHE A 88 4.52 -3.62 10.78
C PHE A 88 3.30 -3.87 11.69
N SER A 89 3.40 -3.46 12.96
CA SER A 89 2.32 -3.55 13.93
C SER A 89 1.22 -2.53 13.62
N VAL A 90 0.18 -3.01 12.96
CA VAL A 90 -1.08 -2.32 12.72
C VAL A 90 -2.17 -3.29 13.13
N GLY A 91 -3.19 -2.82 13.85
CA GLY A 91 -4.22 -3.60 14.56
C GLY A 91 -5.13 -4.53 13.74
N TYR A 92 -4.62 -5.17 12.70
CA TYR A 92 -5.20 -6.34 12.06
C TYR A 92 -4.49 -7.59 12.61
N LYS A 93 -5.22 -8.42 13.36
CA LYS A 93 -4.77 -9.79 13.62
C LYS A 93 -4.52 -10.47 12.27
N ASN A 94 -3.28 -10.93 12.07
CA ASN A 94 -2.65 -11.47 10.85
C ASN A 94 -1.93 -10.40 10.01
N GLY A 95 -0.73 -10.04 10.50
CA GLY A 95 0.14 -8.94 10.05
C GLY A 95 0.76 -9.06 8.66
N TYR A 96 -0.07 -9.05 7.62
CA TYR A 96 0.34 -8.76 6.25
C TYR A 96 -0.37 -7.51 5.77
N TRP A 97 0.30 -6.37 5.95
CA TRP A 97 0.11 -5.29 4.99
C TRP A 97 0.99 -5.59 3.77
N CYS A 98 0.54 -5.10 2.62
CA CYS A 98 1.30 -5.04 1.38
C CYS A 98 1.00 -3.63 0.89
N ALA A 99 1.78 -2.64 1.32
CA ALA A 99 1.49 -1.28 0.87
C ALA A 99 1.93 -1.14 -0.59
N ASP A 100 1.08 -1.62 -1.53
CA ASP A 100 1.25 -1.40 -2.96
C ASP A 100 1.10 0.10 -3.23
N PHE A 101 2.24 0.76 -3.26
CA PHE A 101 2.37 2.06 -3.87
C PHE A 101 2.55 1.83 -5.36
N ALA A 102 1.44 1.87 -6.09
CA ALA A 102 1.47 2.03 -7.53
C ALA A 102 2.15 3.38 -7.84
N THR A 103 3.47 3.35 -8.04
CA THR A 103 4.22 4.53 -8.44
C THR A 103 4.03 4.65 -9.94
N LEU A 104 3.26 5.65 -10.36
CA LEU A 104 3.16 6.02 -11.75
C LEU A 104 4.14 7.16 -12.00
N LEU A 105 5.19 6.86 -12.76
CA LEU A 105 5.98 7.89 -13.40
C LEU A 105 5.16 8.36 -14.60
N LYS A 106 4.59 9.56 -14.52
CA LYS A 106 4.27 10.32 -15.74
C LYS A 106 5.56 10.86 -16.32
#